data_AF-A0A950CBJ2-F1
#
_entry.id   AF-A0A950CBJ2-F1
#
_cell.length_a   1.000
_cell.length_b   1.000
_cell.length_c   1.000
_cell.angle_alpha   90.00
_cell.angle_beta   90.00
_cell.angle_gamma   90.00
#
_symmetry.space_group_name_H-M   'P 1'
#
loop_
_entity.id
_entity.type
_entity.pdbx_description
1 polymer ?
#
loop_
_entity_poly.entity_id
_entity_poly.type
_entity_poly.pdbx_seq_one_letter_code
_entity_poly.pdbx_strand_id
1 'polypeptide(L)'
;MLIRAYNHARLMEESESRLEMAAYLHSPADVAASRLRETRSVYRQWEAEHARLMRTVSEHRRPEEQITALRSTAFGLVHRRALFDYLRERQITGPRRHRLFEIFYGYRDYGNAVIAEHHNYLRSSSSYLATQHLGENLMYDVAFDEPLRLYEEWYAEYFRAYCDSELAESEEDKRVTAPLEALRPLLKHRIVEARQAILAMPRAPDKDWRDVQIRKPNGDTQRMRTLFAGH
;
A
#
# COMPACT_ATOMS: atom_id res chain seq x y z
N MET A 1 -12.93 -16.81 22.95
CA MET A 1 -13.34 -15.41 23.20
C MET A 1 -14.13 -14.95 21.97
N LEU A 2 -15.42 -14.63 22.09
CA LEU A 2 -16.23 -14.12 20.97
C LEU A 2 -15.79 -12.68 20.68
N ILE A 3 -14.93 -12.50 19.69
CA ILE A 3 -14.49 -11.16 19.28
C ILE A 3 -15.66 -10.49 18.59
N ARG A 4 -16.20 -9.45 19.21
CA ARG A 4 -17.27 -8.63 18.65
C ARG A 4 -16.67 -7.72 17.58
N ALA A 5 -17.43 -7.46 16.51
CA ALA A 5 -17.05 -6.47 15.51
C ALA A 5 -16.83 -5.10 16.16
N TYR A 6 -15.82 -4.37 15.68
CA TYR A 6 -15.45 -3.05 16.17
C TYR A 6 -16.35 -1.99 15.53
N ASN A 7 -16.88 -1.08 16.34
CA ASN A 7 -17.69 0.02 15.81
C ASN A 7 -16.78 1.14 15.27
N HIS A 8 -17.39 2.05 14.50
CA HIS A 8 -16.69 3.20 13.90
C HIS A 8 -15.93 4.04 14.94
N ALA A 9 -16.57 4.35 16.08
CA ALA A 9 -15.97 5.16 17.14
C ALA A 9 -14.69 4.53 17.70
N ARG A 10 -14.68 3.22 17.94
CA ARG A 10 -13.50 2.53 18.46
C ARG A 10 -12.35 2.52 17.45
N LEU A 11 -12.64 2.35 16.17
CA LEU A 11 -11.62 2.40 15.13
C LEU A 11 -11.00 3.80 15.04
N MET A 12 -11.82 4.86 15.14
CA MET A 12 -11.32 6.24 15.13
C MET A 12 -10.49 6.58 16.36
N GLU A 13 -10.95 6.22 17.56
CA GLU A 13 -10.24 6.43 18.82
C GLU A 13 -8.83 5.81 18.78
N GLU A 14 -8.74 4.56 18.33
CA GLU A 14 -7.47 3.84 18.26
C GLU A 14 -6.54 4.42 17.17
N SER A 15 -7.10 4.84 16.03
CA SER A 15 -6.35 5.53 14.96
C SER A 15 -5.76 6.86 15.43
N GLU A 16 -6.53 7.67 16.14
CA GLU A 16 -6.10 8.97 16.67
C GLU A 16 -5.02 8.78 17.74
N SER A 17 -5.21 7.82 18.65
CA SER A 17 -4.20 7.47 19.65
C SER A 17 -2.85 7.09 19.01
N ARG A 18 -2.87 6.31 17.91
CA ARG A 18 -1.63 6.01 17.18
C ARG A 18 -0.96 7.25 16.58
N LEU A 19 -1.72 8.20 16.05
CA LEU A 19 -1.14 9.46 15.55
C LEU A 19 -0.56 10.32 16.67
N GLU A 20 -1.13 10.28 17.87
CA GLU A 20 -0.57 10.97 19.04
C GLU A 20 0.80 10.41 19.40
N MET A 21 0.96 9.09 19.35
CA MET A 21 2.22 8.40 19.60
C MET A 21 3.28 8.63 18.51
N ALA A 22 2.88 8.99 17.28
CA ALA A 22 3.81 9.21 16.17
C ALA A 22 4.80 10.35 16.40
N ALA A 23 4.49 11.30 17.30
CA ALA A 23 5.38 12.40 17.65
C ALA A 23 6.71 11.95 18.28
N TYR A 24 6.80 10.71 18.74
CA TYR A 24 7.97 10.17 19.45
C TYR A 24 8.88 9.29 18.57
N LEU A 25 8.50 9.05 17.31
CA LEU A 25 9.20 8.14 16.39
C LEU A 25 9.70 8.88 15.14
N HIS A 26 10.64 8.27 14.41
CA HIS A 26 11.35 8.93 13.30
C HIS A 26 11.17 8.23 11.93
N SER A 27 10.16 7.37 11.76
CA SER A 27 9.87 6.84 10.43
C SER A 27 9.26 7.94 9.53
N PRO A 28 9.35 7.82 8.19
CA PRO A 28 8.72 8.78 7.29
C PRO A 28 7.19 8.92 7.49
N ALA A 29 6.51 7.84 7.91
CA ALA A 29 5.10 7.88 8.24
C ALA A 29 4.82 8.61 9.56
N ASP A 30 5.71 8.47 10.55
CA ASP A 30 5.62 9.20 11.81
C ASP A 30 5.88 10.71 11.61
N VAL A 31 6.81 11.07 10.72
CA VAL A 31 7.03 12.47 10.31
C VAL A 31 5.79 13.03 9.61
N ALA A 32 5.16 12.26 8.73
CA ALA A 32 3.92 12.68 8.06
C ALA A 32 2.79 12.91 9.07
N ALA A 33 2.62 11.98 10.02
CA ALA A 33 1.66 12.11 11.12
C ALA A 33 1.94 13.33 12.01
N SER A 34 3.21 13.60 12.32
CA SER A 34 3.60 14.77 13.11
C SER A 34 3.24 16.08 12.39
N ARG A 35 3.61 16.22 11.11
CA ARG A 35 3.27 17.39 10.29
C ARG A 35 1.77 17.60 10.11
N LEU A 36 1.03 16.51 9.97
CA LEU A 36 -0.43 16.54 9.85
C LEU A 36 -1.07 17.17 11.10
N ARG A 37 -0.51 16.91 12.29
CA ARG A 37 -1.00 17.46 13.57
C ARG A 37 -0.67 18.93 13.77
N GLU A 38 0.45 19.40 13.22
CA GLU A 38 0.85 20.82 13.31
C GLU A 38 -0.17 21.76 12.64
N THR A 39 -0.90 21.26 11.64
CA THR A 39 -1.85 22.06 10.86
C THR A 39 -3.30 21.59 11.06
N ARG A 40 -4.08 22.34 11.84
CA ARG A 40 -5.48 22.00 12.20
C ARG A 40 -6.38 21.72 10.98
N SER A 41 -6.24 22.47 9.89
CA SER A 41 -7.05 22.27 8.68
C SER A 41 -6.71 20.96 7.98
N VAL A 42 -5.43 20.60 7.92
CA VAL A 42 -4.96 19.32 7.34
C VAL A 42 -5.39 18.15 8.22
N TYR A 43 -5.30 18.28 9.55
CA TYR A 43 -5.80 17.28 10.49
C TYR A 43 -7.29 17.00 10.29
N ARG A 44 -8.14 18.03 10.21
CA ARG A 44 -9.59 17.86 9.99
C ARG A 44 -9.92 17.19 8.65
N GLN A 45 -9.15 17.49 7.61
CA GLN A 45 -9.32 16.81 6.32
C GLN A 45 -8.94 15.34 6.41
N TRP A 46 -7.83 15.03 7.08
CA TRP A 46 -7.44 13.66 7.37
C TRP A 46 -8.51 12.93 8.17
N GLU A 47 -8.98 13.51 9.27
CA GLU A 47 -10.02 12.93 10.14
C GLU A 47 -11.26 12.58 9.32
N ALA A 48 -11.75 13.49 8.47
CA ALA A 48 -12.90 13.26 7.62
C ALA A 48 -12.66 12.16 6.56
N GLU A 49 -11.48 12.11 5.94
CA GLU A 49 -11.13 11.08 4.96
C GLU A 49 -10.94 9.71 5.63
N HIS A 50 -10.22 9.66 6.75
CA HIS A 50 -9.97 8.46 7.52
C HIS A 50 -11.27 7.90 8.11
N ALA A 51 -12.16 8.76 8.59
CA ALA A 51 -13.48 8.37 9.07
C ALA A 51 -14.31 7.66 7.99
N ARG A 52 -14.17 8.04 6.71
CA ARG A 52 -14.84 7.34 5.60
C ARG A 52 -14.24 5.96 5.36
N LEU A 53 -12.92 5.82 5.47
CA LEU A 53 -12.25 4.51 5.39
C LEU A 53 -12.70 3.60 6.53
N MET A 54 -12.66 4.09 7.77
CA MET A 54 -13.08 3.32 8.94
C MET A 54 -14.58 3.02 8.94
N ARG A 55 -15.41 3.87 8.33
CA ARG A 55 -16.84 3.58 8.15
C ARG A 55 -17.03 2.33 7.30
N THR A 56 -16.33 2.26 6.15
CA THR A 56 -16.35 1.09 5.26
C THR A 56 -15.95 -0.18 5.99
N VAL A 57 -14.97 -0.11 6.90
CA VAL A 57 -14.57 -1.24 7.75
C VAL A 57 -15.67 -1.59 8.77
N SER A 58 -16.19 -0.58 9.48
CA SER A 58 -17.16 -0.78 10.57
C SER A 58 -18.56 -1.21 10.10
N GLU A 59 -18.90 -1.01 8.83
CA GLU A 59 -20.17 -1.44 8.24
C GLU A 59 -20.32 -2.98 8.25
N HIS A 60 -19.20 -3.69 8.23
CA HIS A 60 -19.19 -5.14 8.33
C HIS A 60 -19.45 -5.62 9.76
N ARG A 61 -20.46 -6.50 9.90
CA ARG A 61 -20.88 -7.05 11.21
C ARG A 61 -20.05 -8.24 11.67
N ARG A 62 -19.27 -8.84 10.78
CA ARG A 62 -18.41 -10.00 11.06
C ARG A 62 -16.94 -9.54 11.16
N PRO A 63 -16.20 -9.92 12.21
CA PRO A 63 -14.79 -9.53 12.37
C PRO A 63 -13.90 -9.91 11.18
N GLU A 64 -14.15 -11.05 10.53
CA GLU A 64 -13.38 -11.49 9.36
C GLU A 64 -13.57 -10.58 8.15
N GLU A 65 -14.80 -10.09 7.94
CA GLU A 65 -15.11 -9.13 6.89
C GLU A 65 -14.50 -7.76 7.21
N GLN A 66 -14.51 -7.33 8.48
CA GLN A 66 -13.82 -6.11 8.91
C GLN A 66 -12.31 -6.18 8.63
N ILE A 67 -11.68 -7.30 8.96
CA ILE A 67 -10.26 -7.53 8.69
C ILE A 67 -9.98 -7.46 7.19
N THR A 68 -10.80 -8.12 6.38
CA THR A 68 -10.65 -8.11 4.91
C THR A 68 -10.82 -6.68 4.34
N ALA A 69 -11.74 -5.90 4.88
CA ALA A 69 -11.95 -4.50 4.52
C ALA A 69 -10.76 -3.61 4.97
N LEU A 70 -10.17 -3.89 6.13
CA LEU A 70 -9.00 -3.17 6.63
C LEU A 70 -7.76 -3.47 5.78
N ARG A 71 -7.51 -4.74 5.41
CA ARG A 71 -6.46 -5.13 4.46
C ARG A 71 -6.64 -4.43 3.11
N SER A 72 -7.87 -4.40 2.60
CA SER A 72 -8.21 -3.69 1.35
C SER A 72 -7.93 -2.19 1.43
N THR A 73 -8.26 -1.58 2.57
CA THR A 73 -7.94 -0.18 2.87
C THR A 73 -6.43 0.05 2.85
N ALA A 74 -5.65 -0.83 3.49
CA ALA A 74 -4.20 -0.76 3.53
C ALA A 74 -3.59 -0.75 2.12
N PHE A 75 -4.02 -1.63 1.22
CA PHE A 75 -3.55 -1.64 -0.17
C PHE A 75 -3.82 -0.33 -0.91
N GLY A 76 -5.02 0.25 -0.75
CA GLY A 76 -5.35 1.53 -1.37
C GLY A 76 -4.47 2.67 -0.86
N LEU A 77 -4.08 2.63 0.42
CA LEU A 77 -3.19 3.62 1.03
C LEU A 77 -1.75 3.47 0.55
N VAL A 78 -1.24 2.24 0.38
CA VAL A 78 0.05 1.95 -0.26
C VAL A 78 0.09 2.55 -1.66
N HIS A 79 -0.98 2.40 -2.44
CA HIS A 79 -1.06 2.96 -3.80
C HIS A 79 -1.04 4.48 -3.80
N ARG A 80 -1.78 5.10 -2.88
CA ARG A 80 -1.89 6.57 -2.78
C ARG A 80 -0.60 7.27 -2.36
N ARG A 81 0.28 6.61 -1.62
CA ARG A 81 1.58 7.19 -1.20
C ARG A 81 2.71 6.97 -2.21
N ALA A 82 2.54 6.06 -3.16
CA ALA A 82 3.63 5.58 -4.00
C ALA A 82 4.26 6.63 -4.91
N LEU A 83 3.49 7.61 -5.40
CA LEU A 83 4.05 8.69 -6.21
C LEU A 83 5.03 9.54 -5.40
N PHE A 84 4.63 9.99 -4.21
CA PHE A 84 5.52 10.72 -3.31
C PHE A 84 6.73 9.89 -2.87
N ASP A 85 6.55 8.61 -2.53
CA ASP A 85 7.65 7.73 -2.15
C ASP A 85 8.65 7.57 -3.31
N TYR A 86 8.16 7.35 -4.54
CA TYR A 86 9.00 7.30 -5.74
C TYR A 86 9.77 8.61 -5.98
N LEU A 87 9.09 9.76 -5.87
CA LEU A 87 9.72 11.08 -5.99
C LEU A 87 10.85 11.27 -4.97
N ARG A 88 10.62 10.85 -3.72
CA ARG A 88 11.60 10.94 -2.63
C ARG A 88 12.77 10.00 -2.85
N GLU A 89 12.53 8.74 -3.18
CA GLU A 89 13.57 7.73 -3.32
C GLU A 89 14.46 7.96 -4.53
N ARG A 90 13.86 8.39 -5.65
CA ARG A 90 14.57 8.63 -6.91
C ARG A 90 15.09 10.04 -7.07
N GLN A 91 14.79 10.93 -6.11
CA GLN A 91 15.23 12.33 -6.12
C GLN A 91 14.93 13.02 -7.47
N ILE A 92 13.73 12.75 -8.02
CA ILE A 92 13.34 13.25 -9.34
C ILE A 92 13.12 14.76 -9.26
N THR A 93 13.80 15.50 -10.13
CA THR A 93 13.79 16.96 -10.18
C THR A 93 13.61 17.48 -11.61
N GLY A 94 13.35 18.78 -11.75
CA GLY A 94 13.31 19.47 -13.04
C GLY A 94 12.24 18.94 -14.01
N PRO A 95 12.54 18.88 -15.32
CA PRO A 95 11.59 18.47 -16.35
C PRO A 95 10.99 17.08 -16.14
N ARG A 96 11.77 16.12 -15.63
CA ARG A 96 11.28 14.76 -15.33
C ARG A 96 10.20 14.77 -14.26
N ARG A 97 10.32 15.65 -13.25
CA ARG A 97 9.30 15.82 -12.22
C ARG A 97 8.02 16.41 -12.81
N HIS A 98 8.13 17.43 -13.67
CA HIS A 98 6.97 18.02 -14.34
C HIS A 98 6.20 16.98 -15.15
N ARG A 99 6.90 16.21 -15.99
CA ARG A 99 6.32 15.12 -16.78
C ARG A 99 5.63 14.06 -15.91
N LEU A 100 6.23 13.71 -14.77
CA LEU A 100 5.59 12.78 -13.84
C LEU A 100 4.26 13.34 -13.30
N PHE A 101 4.23 14.61 -12.91
CA PHE A 101 2.99 15.26 -12.49
C PHE A 101 1.97 15.37 -13.63
N GLU A 102 2.40 15.58 -14.88
CA GLU A 102 1.50 15.54 -16.03
C GLU A 102 0.86 14.15 -16.23
N ILE A 103 1.62 13.06 -16.03
CA ILE A 103 1.10 11.69 -16.13
C ILE A 103 0.00 11.41 -15.09
N PHE A 104 0.19 11.85 -13.84
CA PHE A 104 -0.72 11.50 -12.74
C PHE A 104 -1.83 12.52 -12.47
N TYR A 105 -1.58 13.80 -12.76
CA TYR A 105 -2.51 14.91 -12.49
C TYR A 105 -3.03 15.58 -13.77
N GLY A 106 -2.53 15.20 -14.94
CA GLY A 106 -2.84 15.83 -16.23
C GLY A 106 -2.15 17.17 -16.41
N TYR A 107 -2.51 17.90 -17.47
CA TYR A 107 -2.05 19.27 -17.77
C TYR A 107 -2.65 20.33 -16.83
N ARG A 108 -2.63 20.08 -15.52
CA ARG A 108 -3.03 21.04 -14.49
C ARG A 108 -1.84 21.93 -14.14
N ASP A 109 -2.11 23.05 -13.49
CA ASP A 109 -1.06 23.88 -12.88
C ASP A 109 -0.17 23.00 -11.99
N TYR A 110 1.10 22.90 -12.38
CA TYR A 110 2.11 22.07 -11.72
C TYR A 110 2.25 22.41 -10.22
N GLY A 111 2.19 23.70 -9.86
CA GLY A 111 2.28 24.11 -8.45
C GLY A 111 1.15 23.53 -7.62
N ASN A 112 -0.08 23.63 -8.14
CA ASN A 112 -1.26 23.05 -7.51
C ASN A 112 -1.20 21.51 -7.46
N ALA A 113 -0.67 20.86 -8.48
CA ALA A 113 -0.50 19.41 -8.51
C ALA A 113 0.51 18.92 -7.44
N VAL A 114 1.62 19.63 -7.26
CA VAL A 114 2.62 19.33 -6.22
C VAL A 114 2.02 19.49 -4.82
N ILE A 115 1.27 20.58 -4.57
CA ILE A 115 0.61 20.81 -3.29
C ILE A 115 -0.43 19.71 -3.02
N ALA A 116 -1.23 19.36 -4.03
CA ALA A 116 -2.23 18.30 -3.92
C ALA A 116 -1.60 16.95 -3.59
N GLU A 117 -0.50 16.57 -4.26
CA GLU A 117 0.23 15.33 -3.98
C GLU A 117 0.82 15.33 -2.57
N HIS A 118 1.39 16.44 -2.12
CA HIS A 118 1.93 16.53 -0.77
C HIS A 118 0.84 16.32 0.30
N HIS A 119 -0.31 16.98 0.14
CA HIS A 119 -1.44 16.78 1.05
C HIS A 119 -1.97 15.34 0.99
N ASN A 120 -2.08 14.76 -0.21
CA ASN A 120 -2.46 13.36 -0.38
C ASN A 120 -1.48 12.42 0.33
N TYR A 121 -0.17 12.64 0.21
CA TYR A 121 0.85 11.87 0.92
C TYR A 121 0.69 11.96 2.43
N LEU A 122 0.53 13.16 3.00
CA LEU A 122 0.34 13.33 4.44
C LEU A 122 -0.86 12.52 4.94
N ARG A 123 -2.03 12.67 4.29
CA ARG A 123 -3.26 12.01 4.72
C ARG A 123 -3.23 10.48 4.51
N SER A 124 -2.70 10.03 3.37
CA SER A 124 -2.60 8.59 3.08
C SER A 124 -1.55 7.91 3.95
N SER A 125 -0.39 8.52 4.17
CA SER A 125 0.66 7.98 5.04
C SER A 125 0.21 7.91 6.50
N SER A 126 -0.46 8.94 7.03
CA SER A 126 -1.00 8.91 8.39
C SER A 126 -2.14 7.89 8.54
N SER A 127 -3.03 7.79 7.55
CA SER A 127 -4.05 6.75 7.53
C SER A 127 -3.45 5.36 7.45
N TYR A 128 -2.35 5.19 6.72
CA TYR A 128 -1.65 3.91 6.60
C TYR A 128 -1.09 3.47 7.94
N LEU A 129 -0.39 4.38 8.62
CA LEU A 129 0.15 4.19 9.96
C LEU A 129 -0.93 3.74 10.96
N ALA A 130 -2.08 4.43 10.95
CA ALA A 130 -3.23 4.08 11.78
C ALA A 130 -3.80 2.70 11.39
N THR A 131 -3.93 2.41 10.09
CA THR A 131 -4.45 1.13 9.59
C THR A 131 -3.55 -0.05 9.98
N GLN A 132 -2.23 0.11 9.91
CA GLN A 132 -1.27 -0.89 10.39
C GLN A 132 -1.45 -1.14 11.89
N HIS A 133 -1.51 -0.07 12.69
CA HIS A 133 -1.71 -0.19 14.13
C HIS A 133 -3.03 -0.89 14.48
N LEU A 134 -4.13 -0.57 13.80
CA LEU A 134 -5.41 -1.27 13.95
C LEU A 134 -5.28 -2.77 13.62
N GLY A 135 -4.60 -3.10 12.53
CA GLY A 135 -4.39 -4.49 12.11
C GLY A 135 -3.57 -5.28 13.12
N GLU A 136 -2.42 -4.74 13.52
CA GLU A 136 -1.45 -5.39 14.40
C GLU A 136 -1.93 -5.45 15.86
N ASN A 137 -2.38 -4.33 16.42
CA ASN A 137 -2.59 -4.17 17.87
C ASN A 137 -4.06 -4.31 18.30
N LEU A 138 -5.01 -3.94 17.44
CA LEU A 138 -6.44 -4.05 17.78
C LEU A 138 -7.04 -5.36 17.28
N MET A 139 -6.76 -5.73 16.03
CA MET A 139 -7.36 -6.90 15.37
C MET A 139 -6.49 -8.16 15.43
N TYR A 140 -5.20 -8.01 15.76
CA TYR A 140 -4.20 -9.09 15.81
C TYR A 140 -4.14 -9.91 14.51
N ASP A 141 -4.14 -9.20 13.39
CA ASP A 141 -4.13 -9.80 12.06
C ASP A 141 -2.71 -9.92 11.52
N VAL A 142 -2.25 -11.17 11.35
CA VAL A 142 -0.91 -11.50 10.86
C VAL A 142 -0.63 -11.01 9.44
N ALA A 143 -1.66 -10.67 8.66
CA ALA A 143 -1.47 -10.11 7.33
C ALA A 143 -0.78 -8.74 7.36
N PHE A 144 -0.86 -8.00 8.47
CA PHE A 144 -0.26 -6.67 8.62
C PHE A 144 1.24 -6.68 8.91
N ASP A 145 1.84 -7.85 9.13
CA ASP A 145 3.28 -8.03 9.28
C ASP A 145 3.95 -8.32 7.92
N GLU A 146 4.63 -9.46 7.77
CA GLU A 146 5.39 -9.80 6.56
C GLU A 146 4.57 -9.77 5.26
N PRO A 147 3.32 -10.28 5.19
CA PRO A 147 2.58 -10.32 3.93
C PRO A 147 2.31 -8.94 3.34
N LEU A 148 1.86 -7.97 4.16
CA LEU A 148 1.62 -6.61 3.70
C LEU A 148 2.93 -5.90 3.35
N ARG A 149 3.99 -6.09 4.13
CA ARG A 149 5.33 -5.55 3.82
C ARG A 149 5.83 -6.01 2.45
N LEU A 150 5.70 -7.30 2.14
CA LEU A 150 6.13 -7.82 0.83
C LEU A 150 5.26 -7.32 -0.31
N TYR A 151 3.95 -7.14 -0.07
CA TYR A 151 3.09 -6.46 -1.02
C TYR A 151 3.55 -5.03 -1.31
N GLU A 152 3.91 -4.27 -0.26
CA GLU A 152 4.47 -2.91 -0.43
C GLU A 152 5.72 -2.93 -1.30
N GLU A 153 6.66 -3.83 -1.04
CA GLU A 153 7.90 -3.96 -1.80
C GLU A 153 7.64 -4.27 -3.27
N TRP A 154 6.76 -5.25 -3.56
CA TRP A 154 6.44 -5.61 -4.94
C TRP A 154 5.67 -4.50 -5.66
N TYR A 155 4.78 -3.81 -4.96
CA TYR A 155 4.08 -2.66 -5.52
C TYR A 155 5.05 -1.52 -5.83
N ALA A 156 6.00 -1.22 -4.94
CA ALA A 156 7.03 -0.21 -5.16
C ALA A 156 7.92 -0.57 -6.37
N GLU A 157 8.30 -1.85 -6.51
CA GLU A 157 9.07 -2.33 -7.67
C GLU A 157 8.30 -2.15 -8.99
N TYR A 158 7.03 -2.55 -9.03
CA TYR A 158 6.16 -2.32 -10.18
C TYR A 158 5.98 -0.84 -10.51
N PHE A 159 5.70 -0.03 -9.49
CA PHE A 159 5.46 1.40 -9.66
C PHE A 159 6.71 2.11 -10.18
N ARG A 160 7.89 1.72 -9.67
CA ARG A 160 9.18 2.18 -10.18
C ARG A 160 9.39 1.77 -11.64
N ALA A 161 9.18 0.50 -11.99
CA ALA A 161 9.33 0.02 -13.36
C ALA A 161 8.39 0.77 -14.33
N TYR A 162 7.16 1.04 -13.89
CA TYR A 162 6.21 1.90 -14.61
C TYR A 162 6.79 3.30 -14.82
N CYS A 163 7.10 4.03 -13.75
CA CYS A 163 7.54 5.43 -13.85
C CYS A 163 8.85 5.59 -14.61
N ASP A 164 9.82 4.70 -14.39
CA ASP A 164 11.10 4.76 -15.11
C ASP A 164 10.91 4.57 -16.62
N SER A 165 10.01 3.66 -17.03
CA SER A 165 9.67 3.46 -18.44
C SER A 165 8.98 4.68 -19.05
N GLU A 166 7.99 5.27 -18.35
CA GLU A 166 7.25 6.44 -18.86
C GLU A 166 8.11 7.72 -18.94
N LEU A 167 9.17 7.80 -18.12
CA LEU A 167 10.13 8.90 -18.09
C LEU A 167 11.34 8.70 -19.01
N ALA A 168 11.47 7.55 -19.68
CA ALA A 168 12.57 7.30 -20.60
C ALA A 168 12.39 8.12 -21.89
N GLU A 169 13.31 9.05 -22.15
CA GLU A 169 13.23 9.95 -23.30
C GLU A 169 14.29 9.62 -24.36
N SER A 170 15.54 9.50 -23.93
CA SER A 170 16.64 9.18 -24.85
C SER A 170 16.62 7.70 -25.24
N GLU A 171 17.23 7.37 -26.37
CA GLU A 171 17.42 5.97 -26.79
C GLU A 171 18.28 5.19 -25.80
N GLU A 172 19.18 5.86 -25.08
CA GLU A 172 19.94 5.26 -23.99
C GLU A 172 19.06 4.93 -22.79
N ASP A 173 18.21 5.86 -22.33
CA ASP A 173 17.25 5.61 -21.25
C ASP A 173 16.32 4.44 -21.60
N LYS A 174 15.81 4.40 -22.82
CA LYS A 174 14.92 3.32 -23.29
C LYS A 174 15.63 1.97 -23.29
N ARG A 175 16.92 1.91 -23.65
CA ARG A 175 17.69 0.65 -23.55
C ARG A 175 17.88 0.21 -22.09
N VAL A 176 18.09 1.15 -21.18
CA VAL A 176 18.22 0.87 -19.74
C VAL A 176 16.89 0.39 -19.15
N THR A 177 15.76 0.96 -19.57
CA THR A 177 14.44 0.64 -19.03
C THR A 177 13.74 -0.51 -19.74
N ALA A 178 14.16 -0.90 -20.94
CA ALA A 178 13.55 -1.99 -21.72
C ALA A 178 13.38 -3.31 -20.94
N PRO A 179 14.35 -3.78 -20.13
CA PRO A 179 14.14 -4.96 -19.29
C PRO A 179 13.06 -4.75 -18.23
N LEU A 180 12.99 -3.56 -17.61
CA LEU A 180 11.97 -3.22 -16.63
C LEU A 180 10.58 -3.17 -17.27
N GLU A 181 10.50 -2.60 -18.47
CA GLU A 181 9.26 -2.55 -19.26
C GLU A 181 8.76 -3.96 -19.58
N ALA A 182 9.65 -4.85 -20.04
CA ALA A 182 9.33 -6.24 -20.32
C ALA A 182 8.86 -7.01 -19.07
N LEU A 183 9.36 -6.65 -17.88
CA LEU A 183 8.94 -7.26 -16.61
C LEU A 183 7.63 -6.70 -16.04
N ARG A 184 7.15 -5.53 -16.50
CA ARG A 184 5.92 -4.88 -15.97
C ARG A 184 4.71 -5.82 -15.89
N PRO A 185 4.38 -6.64 -16.92
CA PRO A 185 3.24 -7.55 -16.84
C PRO A 185 3.40 -8.62 -15.74
N LEU A 186 4.61 -9.16 -15.56
CA LEU A 186 4.91 -10.15 -14.53
C LEU A 186 4.82 -9.54 -13.13
N LEU A 187 5.37 -8.34 -12.92
CA LEU A 187 5.27 -7.61 -11.66
C LEU A 187 3.81 -7.31 -11.31
N LYS A 188 3.02 -6.85 -12.29
CA LYS A 188 1.58 -6.61 -12.12
C LYS A 188 0.84 -7.88 -11.73
N HIS A 189 1.14 -9.01 -12.38
CA HIS A 189 0.54 -10.31 -12.06
C HIS A 189 0.86 -10.72 -10.62
N ARG A 190 2.13 -10.63 -10.21
CA ARG A 190 2.58 -10.94 -8.85
C ARG A 190 1.85 -10.12 -7.78
N ILE A 191 1.63 -8.83 -8.02
CA ILE A 191 0.87 -7.95 -7.11
C ILE A 191 -0.57 -8.39 -6.99
N VAL A 192 -1.22 -8.77 -8.10
CA VAL A 192 -2.61 -9.25 -8.09
C VAL A 192 -2.72 -10.55 -7.31
N GLU A 193 -1.81 -11.50 -7.54
CA GLU A 193 -1.78 -12.77 -6.80
C GLU A 193 -1.52 -12.55 -5.30
N ALA A 194 -0.57 -11.68 -4.96
CA ALA A 194 -0.27 -11.31 -3.57
C ALA A 194 -1.51 -10.72 -2.88
N ARG A 195 -2.18 -9.76 -3.54
CA ARG A 195 -3.40 -9.14 -3.03
C ARG A 195 -4.48 -10.18 -2.77
N GLN A 196 -4.72 -11.08 -3.72
CA GLN A 196 -5.72 -12.14 -3.56
C GLN A 196 -5.35 -13.10 -2.42
N ALA A 197 -4.08 -13.48 -2.31
CA ALA A 197 -3.60 -14.35 -1.25
C ALA A 197 -3.80 -13.70 0.13
N ILE A 198 -3.38 -12.44 0.30
CA ILE A 198 -3.49 -11.70 1.57
C ILE A 198 -4.96 -11.49 1.96
N LEU A 199 -5.84 -11.15 1.00
CA LEU A 199 -7.27 -11.01 1.30
C LEU A 199 -7.91 -12.34 1.73
N ALA A 200 -7.46 -13.46 1.17
CA ALA A 200 -7.96 -14.79 1.52
C ALA A 200 -7.32 -15.39 2.79
N MET A 201 -6.35 -14.71 3.42
CA MET A 201 -5.69 -15.24 4.62
C MET A 201 -6.69 -15.39 5.78
N PRO A 202 -6.73 -16.55 6.45
CA PRO A 202 -7.49 -16.67 7.69
C PRO A 202 -6.91 -15.74 8.76
N ARG A 203 -7.73 -15.35 9.74
CA ARG A 203 -7.32 -14.46 10.83
C ARG A 203 -6.16 -15.03 11.66
N ALA A 204 -6.20 -16.34 11.91
CA ALA A 204 -5.15 -17.09 12.59
C ALA A 204 -4.77 -18.26 11.69
N PRO A 205 -3.78 -18.12 10.79
CA PRO A 205 -3.34 -19.23 9.97
C PRO A 205 -2.59 -20.27 10.81
N ASP A 206 -2.94 -21.55 10.63
CA ASP A 206 -2.23 -22.69 11.25
C ASP A 206 -0.81 -22.91 10.68
N LYS A 207 -0.44 -22.19 9.60
CA LYS A 207 0.81 -22.36 8.85
C LYS A 207 1.44 -21.03 8.51
N ASP A 208 2.77 -21.02 8.49
CA ASP A 208 3.56 -19.87 8.10
C ASP A 208 3.26 -19.47 6.65
N TRP A 209 3.04 -18.18 6.40
CA TRP A 209 2.50 -17.68 5.12
C TRP A 209 3.44 -18.00 3.94
N ARG A 210 4.74 -18.14 4.20
CA ARG A 210 5.76 -18.57 3.22
C ARG A 210 5.45 -19.96 2.64
N ASP A 211 4.92 -20.88 3.44
CA ASP A 211 4.57 -22.23 2.99
C ASP A 211 3.38 -22.22 2.01
N VAL A 212 2.48 -21.24 2.13
CA VAL A 212 1.32 -21.09 1.23
C VAL A 212 1.74 -20.57 -0.14
N GLN A 213 2.79 -19.75 -0.22
CA GLN A 213 3.36 -19.30 -1.51
C GLN A 213 4.22 -20.38 -2.18
N ILE A 214 5.03 -21.14 -1.43
CA ILE A 214 5.88 -22.20 -1.98
C ILE A 214 5.04 -23.36 -2.55
N ARG A 215 3.86 -23.64 -1.97
CA ARG A 215 3.05 -24.81 -2.32
C ARG A 215 1.97 -24.57 -3.37
N LYS A 216 1.78 -23.36 -3.90
CA LYS A 216 0.90 -23.18 -5.05
C LYS A 216 1.63 -23.68 -6.30
N PRO A 217 1.15 -24.73 -6.98
CA PRO A 217 1.75 -25.17 -8.23
C PRO A 217 1.58 -24.07 -9.27
N ASN A 218 2.65 -23.39 -9.60
CA ASN A 218 2.77 -22.52 -10.76
C ASN A 218 2.94 -23.42 -12.00
N GLY A 219 2.53 -22.95 -13.18
CA GLY A 219 2.45 -23.78 -14.40
C GLY A 219 3.70 -24.60 -14.74
N ASP A 220 4.89 -24.15 -14.33
CA ASP A 220 6.15 -24.87 -14.52
C ASP A 220 6.33 -26.07 -13.56
N THR A 221 5.85 -25.99 -12.31
CA THR A 221 5.88 -27.13 -11.36
C THR A 221 4.81 -28.18 -11.67
N GLN A 222 3.72 -27.81 -12.34
CA GLN A 222 2.76 -28.79 -12.89
C GLN A 222 3.32 -29.54 -14.11
N ARG A 223 4.06 -28.86 -15.01
CA ARG A 223 4.68 -29.49 -16.19
C ARG A 223 5.75 -30.52 -15.84
N MET A 224 6.47 -30.35 -14.72
CA MET A 224 7.42 -31.37 -14.28
C MET A 224 6.75 -32.65 -13.78
N ARG A 225 5.59 -32.57 -13.10
CA ARG A 225 4.89 -33.77 -12.61
C ARG A 225 4.39 -34.67 -13.74
N THR A 226 3.97 -34.10 -14.87
CA THR A 226 3.56 -34.88 -16.04
C THR A 226 4.72 -35.53 -16.77
N LEU A 227 5.94 -34.98 -16.68
CA LEU A 227 7.15 -35.59 -17.27
C LEU A 227 7.68 -36.79 -16.46
N PHE A 228 7.41 -36.86 -15.16
CA PHE A 228 7.83 -37.96 -14.28
C PHE A 228 6.72 -38.97 -13.95
N ALA A 229 5.49 -38.74 -14.40
CA ALA A 229 4.36 -39.66 -14.23
C ALA A 229 4.08 -40.54 -15.47
N GLY A 230 4.98 -40.51 -16.46
CA GLY A 230 4.89 -41.31 -17.68
C GLY A 230 6.06 -42.28 -17.83
N HIS A 231 6.17 -43.26 -16.93
CA HIS A 231 6.84 -44.55 -17.15
C HIS A 231 6.10 -45.66 -16.41
#